data_AF-A0A963LHQ0-F1
#
_entry.id   AF-A0A963LHQ0-F1
#
_cell.length_a   1.000
_cell.length_b   1.000
_cell.length_c   1.000
_cell.angle_alpha   90.00
_cell.angle_beta   90.00
_cell.angle_gamma   90.00
#
_symmetry.space_group_name_H-M   'P 1'
#
loop_
_entity.id
_entity.type
_entity.pdbx_description
1 polymer ?
#
loop_
_entity_poly.entity_id
_entity_poly.type
_entity_poly.pdbx_seq_one_letter_code
_entity_poly.pdbx_strand_id
1 'polypeptide(L)'
;MTTHRLPLLATASATAALALALLGAAAPAEAGAHRVVRPNAAGGTTAATLANRHGPNGGQWQSARGIATDSQGNAVLGGASRFTGPNGGTGQRAGRTQLNADGSASHASGFTASNARGNVQSSGSATRDADGNVNQARSTTATSASTGNSVQSSTSYNSDTGRTRSTTCYNASGAVIACR
;
A
#
# COMPACT_ATOMS: atom_id res chain seq x y z
N MET A 1 -44.88 23.75 -77.68
CA MET A 1 -45.23 24.84 -76.75
C MET A 1 -44.03 25.06 -75.84
N THR A 2 -43.31 26.15 -76.10
CA THR A 2 -42.74 27.11 -75.12
C THR A 2 -43.09 26.79 -73.65
N THR A 3 -42.23 26.84 -72.62
CA THR A 3 -41.15 27.79 -72.32
C THR A 3 -40.63 27.58 -70.87
N HIS A 4 -39.41 28.07 -70.59
CA HIS A 4 -38.88 28.60 -69.31
C HIS A 4 -38.70 27.65 -68.09
N ARG A 5 -37.47 27.34 -67.66
CA ARG A 5 -36.51 28.10 -66.82
C ARG A 5 -37.03 28.43 -65.40
N LEU A 6 -36.49 27.70 -64.40
CA LEU A 6 -35.88 28.16 -63.11
C LEU A 6 -36.75 29.09 -62.20
N PRO A 7 -36.23 29.63 -61.08
CA PRO A 7 -35.60 29.08 -59.87
C PRO A 7 -36.34 29.58 -58.59
N LEU A 8 -35.59 29.78 -57.49
CA LEU A 8 -35.87 30.61 -56.29
C LEU A 8 -36.47 29.87 -55.07
N LEU A 9 -35.68 29.75 -54.00
CA LEU A 9 -35.64 30.65 -52.80
C LEU A 9 -36.87 30.39 -51.90
N ALA A 10 -36.82 30.31 -50.57
CA ALA A 10 -35.90 30.80 -49.57
C ALA A 10 -36.37 30.24 -48.20
N THR A 11 -35.71 30.73 -47.14
CA THR A 11 -36.12 30.77 -45.72
C THR A 11 -35.73 29.52 -44.92
N ALA A 12 -34.72 29.54 -44.04
CA ALA A 12 -34.44 30.37 -42.86
C ALA A 12 -34.87 29.65 -41.56
N SER A 13 -33.89 29.56 -40.64
CA SER A 13 -34.05 29.54 -39.17
C SER A 13 -34.46 28.22 -38.50
N ALA A 14 -33.52 27.61 -37.74
CA ALA A 14 -33.70 27.29 -36.32
C ALA A 14 -32.51 26.48 -35.73
N THR A 15 -31.64 27.18 -35.00
CA THR A 15 -31.09 26.80 -33.68
C THR A 15 -30.90 25.32 -33.32
N ALA A 16 -29.63 24.89 -33.19
CA ALA A 16 -29.21 23.89 -32.18
C ALA A 16 -27.68 23.96 -31.93
N ALA A 17 -27.19 25.09 -31.43
CA ALA A 17 -25.86 25.15 -30.82
C ALA A 17 -26.03 24.88 -29.30
N LEU A 18 -26.03 23.61 -28.92
CA LEU A 18 -25.92 23.18 -27.52
C LEU A 18 -24.65 22.35 -27.36
N ALA A 19 -23.50 23.04 -27.41
CA ALA A 19 -22.20 22.50 -27.06
C ALA A 19 -21.68 23.24 -25.82
N LEU A 20 -21.01 22.49 -24.94
CA LEU A 20 -20.31 22.89 -23.70
C LEU A 20 -21.17 22.96 -22.42
N ALA A 21 -21.63 21.79 -21.97
CA ALA A 21 -21.83 21.51 -20.55
C ALA A 21 -21.20 20.14 -20.21
N LEU A 22 -19.88 20.04 -20.35
CA LEU A 22 -19.07 18.92 -19.84
C LEU A 22 -18.01 19.49 -18.87
N LEU A 23 -18.45 20.26 -17.87
CA LEU A 23 -17.65 20.45 -16.67
C LEU A 23 -17.85 19.18 -15.82
N GLY A 24 -16.86 18.29 -15.90
CA GLY A 24 -16.83 17.05 -15.14
C GLY A 24 -16.98 17.32 -13.65
N ALA A 25 -18.09 16.88 -13.08
CA ALA A 25 -18.20 16.63 -11.66
C ALA A 25 -17.31 15.43 -11.33
N ALA A 26 -16.05 15.67 -10.98
CA ALA A 26 -15.28 14.69 -10.22
C ALA A 26 -15.96 14.57 -8.85
N ALA A 27 -16.81 13.56 -8.67
CA ALA A 27 -17.35 13.24 -7.37
C ALA A 27 -16.17 13.10 -6.37
N PRO A 28 -16.24 13.71 -5.16
CA PRO A 28 -15.22 13.48 -4.17
C PRO A 28 -15.22 11.98 -3.86
N ALA A 29 -14.12 11.29 -4.13
CA ALA A 29 -13.97 9.89 -3.78
C ALA A 29 -14.29 9.70 -2.29
N GLU A 30 -15.42 9.05 -1.96
CA GLU A 30 -15.82 8.86 -0.57
C GLU A 30 -14.74 8.04 0.17
N ALA A 31 -14.06 8.71 1.10
CA ALA A 31 -13.15 8.07 2.03
C ALA A 31 -13.96 7.54 3.22
N GLY A 32 -14.23 6.24 3.23
CA GLY A 32 -14.87 5.58 4.37
C GLY A 32 -13.84 5.23 5.43
N ALA A 33 -13.96 5.81 6.63
CA ALA A 33 -13.20 5.39 7.81
C ALA A 33 -14.16 4.95 8.93
N HIS A 34 -13.95 3.76 9.47
CA HIS A 34 -14.74 3.23 10.58
C HIS A 34 -13.84 3.01 11.79
N ARG A 35 -14.22 3.53 12.96
CA ARG A 35 -13.46 3.40 14.20
C ARG A 35 -14.33 2.74 15.27
N VAL A 36 -13.78 1.74 15.94
CA VAL A 36 -14.38 1.07 17.10
C VAL A 36 -13.45 1.19 18.28
N VAL A 37 -14.00 1.49 19.45
CA VAL A 37 -13.30 1.41 20.74
C VAL A 37 -14.25 0.72 21.70
N ARG A 38 -13.77 -0.31 22.39
CA ARG A 38 -14.57 -1.06 23.37
C ARG A 38 -13.69 -1.61 24.49
N PRO A 39 -14.21 -1.74 25.72
CA PRO A 39 -13.56 -2.57 26.72
C PRO A 39 -13.49 -4.03 26.25
N ASN A 40 -12.58 -4.82 26.81
CA ASN A 40 -12.43 -6.24 26.50
C ASN A 40 -12.39 -7.11 27.76
N ALA A 41 -12.56 -8.42 27.58
CA ALA A 41 -12.61 -9.38 28.69
C ALA A 41 -11.30 -9.52 29.47
N ALA A 42 -10.16 -9.06 28.93
CA ALA A 42 -8.87 -9.05 29.62
C ALA A 42 -8.73 -7.85 30.59
N GLY A 43 -9.79 -7.05 30.75
CA GLY A 43 -9.80 -5.87 31.61
C GLY A 43 -9.14 -4.63 30.97
N GLY A 44 -8.86 -4.66 29.67
CA GLY A 44 -8.30 -3.54 28.93
C GLY A 44 -9.22 -2.99 27.84
N THR A 45 -8.64 -2.29 26.87
CA THR A 45 -9.36 -1.68 25.75
C THR A 45 -8.93 -2.30 24.43
N THR A 46 -9.89 -2.57 23.56
CA THR A 46 -9.66 -2.88 22.15
C THR A 46 -10.12 -1.70 21.30
N ALA A 47 -9.24 -1.19 20.45
CA ALA A 47 -9.57 -0.20 19.44
C ALA A 47 -9.17 -0.70 18.05
N ALA A 48 -9.99 -0.38 17.05
CA ALA A 48 -9.71 -0.71 15.66
C ALA A 48 -10.18 0.42 14.74
N THR A 49 -9.43 0.64 13.67
CA THR A 49 -9.80 1.55 12.59
C THR A 49 -9.66 0.84 11.26
N LEU A 50 -10.68 0.95 10.42
CA LEU A 50 -10.64 0.58 9.02
C LEU A 50 -10.74 1.84 8.16
N ALA A 51 -10.00 1.88 7.06
CA ALA A 51 -10.06 2.95 6.09
C ALA A 51 -10.02 2.37 4.68
N ASN A 52 -10.89 2.86 3.80
CA ASN A 52 -10.88 2.59 2.38
C ASN A 52 -10.83 3.92 1.61
N ARG A 53 -9.97 4.00 0.60
CA ARG A 53 -9.76 5.20 -0.22
C ARG A 53 -9.67 4.81 -1.68
N HIS A 54 -10.46 5.51 -2.49
CA HIS A 54 -10.39 5.46 -3.93
C HIS A 54 -9.58 6.67 -4.41
N GLY A 55 -8.58 6.42 -5.24
CA GLY A 55 -7.75 7.45 -5.86
C GLY A 55 -8.16 7.68 -7.32
N PRO A 56 -7.65 8.76 -7.96
CA PRO A 56 -7.83 8.98 -9.38
C PRO A 56 -7.38 7.78 -10.21
N ASN A 57 -7.98 7.61 -11.40
CA ASN A 57 -7.61 6.58 -12.37
C ASN A 57 -7.68 5.13 -11.83
N GLY A 58 -8.64 4.85 -10.93
CA GLY A 58 -8.87 3.50 -10.42
C GLY A 58 -7.88 3.03 -9.34
N GLY A 59 -7.06 3.94 -8.80
CA GLY A 59 -6.23 3.64 -7.65
C GLY A 59 -7.06 3.29 -6.41
N GLN A 60 -6.59 2.34 -5.60
CA GLN A 60 -7.29 1.87 -4.42
C GLN A 60 -6.33 1.69 -3.25
N TRP A 61 -6.77 2.02 -2.05
CA TRP A 61 -6.03 1.77 -0.83
C TRP A 61 -6.98 1.39 0.30
N GLN A 62 -6.64 0.31 1.01
CA GLN A 62 -7.39 -0.16 2.17
C GLN A 62 -6.42 -0.39 3.31
N SER A 63 -6.80 -0.02 4.53
CA SER A 63 -6.03 -0.31 5.73
C SER A 63 -6.93 -0.68 6.90
N ALA A 64 -6.47 -1.65 7.68
CA ALA A 64 -7.00 -1.95 8.99
C ALA A 64 -5.87 -1.79 10.02
N ARG A 65 -6.17 -1.19 11.16
CA ARG A 65 -5.25 -1.07 12.30
C ARG A 65 -6.02 -1.39 13.57
N GLY A 66 -5.36 -1.98 14.54
CA GLY A 66 -5.96 -2.25 15.83
C GLY A 66 -4.94 -2.36 16.95
N ILE A 67 -5.44 -2.15 18.16
CA ILE A 67 -4.72 -2.34 19.41
C ILE A 67 -5.64 -3.04 20.40
N ALA A 68 -5.10 -3.95 21.19
CA ALA A 68 -5.75 -4.50 22.37
C ALA A 68 -4.78 -4.41 23.55
N THR A 69 -5.24 -3.87 24.67
CA THR A 69 -4.53 -3.89 25.95
C THR A 69 -5.23 -4.82 26.93
N ASP A 70 -4.56 -5.19 28.01
CA ASP A 70 -5.14 -5.88 29.17
C ASP A 70 -4.95 -5.08 30.47
N SER A 71 -5.42 -5.65 31.57
CA SER A 71 -5.28 -5.09 32.93
C SER A 71 -3.87 -5.23 33.52
N GLN A 72 -2.99 -6.02 32.90
CA GLN A 72 -1.62 -6.27 33.37
C GLN A 72 -0.60 -5.33 32.72
N GLY A 73 -1.02 -4.51 31.75
CA GLY A 73 -0.15 -3.57 31.04
C GLY A 73 0.43 -4.12 29.74
N ASN A 74 0.00 -5.29 29.28
CA ASN A 74 0.39 -5.80 27.97
C ASN A 74 -0.43 -5.13 26.88
N ALA A 75 0.16 -5.02 25.69
CA ALA A 75 -0.53 -4.53 24.52
C ALA A 75 -0.13 -5.29 23.25
N VAL A 76 -1.09 -5.48 22.37
CA VAL A 76 -0.88 -6.02 21.04
C VAL A 76 -1.41 -5.01 20.04
N LEU A 77 -0.56 -4.59 19.13
CA LEU A 77 -0.90 -3.73 18.02
C LEU A 77 -0.76 -4.51 16.71
N GLY A 78 -1.64 -4.26 15.77
CA GLY A 78 -1.59 -4.88 14.46
C GLY A 78 -2.10 -3.94 13.39
N GLY A 79 -1.62 -4.15 12.17
CA GLY A 79 -2.17 -3.44 11.04
C GLY A 79 -1.82 -4.12 9.74
N ALA A 80 -2.73 -3.97 8.78
CA ALA A 80 -2.51 -4.34 7.40
C ALA A 80 -2.96 -3.22 6.49
N SER A 81 -2.36 -3.14 5.33
CA SER A 81 -2.82 -2.28 4.24
C SER A 81 -2.57 -2.97 2.91
N ARG A 82 -3.49 -2.78 1.97
CA ARG A 82 -3.32 -3.16 0.58
C ARG A 82 -3.57 -1.97 -0.32
N PHE A 83 -2.94 -1.96 -1.48
CA PHE A 83 -3.17 -0.96 -2.50
C PHE A 83 -3.11 -1.56 -3.90
N THR A 84 -3.85 -0.93 -4.80
CA THR A 84 -3.79 -1.15 -6.24
C THR A 84 -3.56 0.21 -6.89
N GLY A 85 -2.51 0.34 -7.68
CA GLY A 85 -2.22 1.54 -8.44
C GLY A 85 -2.99 1.60 -9.76
N PRO A 86 -3.08 2.78 -10.39
CA PRO A 86 -3.79 2.97 -11.67
C PRO A 86 -3.36 2.03 -12.80
N ASN A 87 -2.08 1.61 -12.79
CA ASN A 87 -1.50 0.75 -13.82
C ASN A 87 -1.53 -0.75 -13.42
N GLY A 88 -2.47 -1.16 -12.58
CA GLY A 88 -2.65 -2.55 -12.14
C GLY A 88 -1.61 -3.09 -11.15
N GLY A 89 -0.61 -2.29 -10.77
CA GLY A 89 0.37 -2.67 -9.76
C GLY A 89 -0.28 -2.80 -8.38
N THR A 90 0.03 -3.85 -7.65
CA THR A 90 -0.53 -4.12 -6.32
C THR A 90 0.55 -4.14 -5.26
N GLY A 91 0.15 -3.92 -4.02
CA GLY A 91 1.01 -4.19 -2.89
C GLY A 91 0.24 -4.30 -1.59
N GLN A 92 0.87 -4.93 -0.61
CA GLN A 92 0.32 -5.12 0.71
C GLN A 92 1.42 -5.10 1.76
N ARG A 93 1.06 -4.62 2.94
CA ARG A 93 1.90 -4.60 4.13
C ARG A 93 1.09 -5.14 5.29
N ALA A 94 1.70 -5.95 6.13
CA ALA A 94 1.13 -6.32 7.42
C ALA A 94 2.19 -6.26 8.50
N GLY A 95 1.79 -6.02 9.73
CA GLY A 95 2.68 -6.10 10.87
C GLY A 95 1.93 -6.20 12.18
N ARG A 96 2.63 -6.76 13.17
CA ARG A 96 2.15 -6.93 14.53
C ARG A 96 3.25 -6.51 15.49
N THR A 97 2.88 -5.79 16.52
CA THR A 97 3.74 -5.43 17.64
C THR A 97 3.13 -5.98 18.92
N GLN A 98 3.94 -6.55 19.78
CA GLN A 98 3.59 -6.89 21.15
C GLN A 98 4.43 -6.04 22.09
N LEU A 99 3.79 -5.51 23.12
CA LEU A 99 4.39 -4.81 24.24
C LEU A 99 4.03 -5.60 25.49
N ASN A 100 5.01 -5.86 26.33
CA ASN A 100 4.81 -6.57 27.59
C ASN A 100 4.90 -5.57 28.75
N ALA A 101 4.32 -5.94 29.89
CA ALA A 101 4.29 -5.12 31.09
C ALA A 101 5.70 -4.74 31.63
N ASP A 102 6.70 -5.57 31.35
CA ASP A 102 8.11 -5.35 31.72
C ASP A 102 8.84 -4.34 30.83
N GLY A 103 8.15 -3.75 29.84
CA GLY A 103 8.73 -2.79 28.89
C GLY A 103 9.36 -3.42 27.64
N SER A 104 9.49 -4.74 27.60
CA SER A 104 9.95 -5.46 26.41
C SER A 104 8.92 -5.38 25.28
N ALA A 105 9.41 -5.47 24.05
CA ALA A 105 8.61 -5.35 22.85
C ALA A 105 9.11 -6.28 21.75
N SER A 106 8.19 -6.79 20.93
CA SER A 106 8.51 -7.47 19.69
C SER A 106 7.68 -6.92 18.54
N HIS A 107 8.24 -6.91 17.34
CA HIS A 107 7.60 -6.50 16.12
C HIS A 107 7.95 -7.49 15.01
N ALA A 108 6.95 -7.84 14.20
CA ALA A 108 7.15 -8.57 12.96
C ALA A 108 6.33 -7.90 11.86
N SER A 109 6.90 -7.78 10.66
CA SER A 109 6.19 -7.23 9.51
C SER A 109 6.62 -7.85 8.19
N GLY A 110 5.71 -7.80 7.23
CA GLY A 110 5.91 -8.19 5.85
C GLY A 110 5.40 -7.12 4.89
N PHE A 111 5.99 -7.07 3.71
CA PHE A 111 5.58 -6.25 2.58
C PHE A 111 5.75 -7.05 1.30
N THR A 112 4.77 -7.00 0.41
CA THR A 112 4.89 -7.52 -0.94
C THR A 112 4.30 -6.52 -1.93
N ALA A 113 4.92 -6.34 -3.08
CA ALA A 113 4.39 -5.55 -4.17
C ALA A 113 4.75 -6.17 -5.52
N SER A 114 3.90 -5.94 -6.52
CA SER A 114 4.10 -6.45 -7.87
C SER A 114 3.45 -5.55 -8.91
N ASN A 115 4.07 -5.43 -10.07
CA ASN A 115 3.49 -4.81 -11.26
C ASN A 115 4.18 -5.38 -12.52
N ALA A 116 3.90 -4.80 -13.68
CA ALA A 116 4.52 -5.21 -14.94
C ALA A 116 6.06 -5.11 -14.98
N ARG A 117 6.68 -4.34 -14.08
CA ARG A 117 8.15 -4.20 -13.98
C ARG A 117 8.80 -5.27 -13.12
N GLY A 118 8.04 -5.99 -12.30
CA GLY A 118 8.60 -6.94 -11.37
C GLY A 118 7.87 -7.02 -10.05
N ASN A 119 8.55 -7.59 -9.06
CA ASN A 119 8.02 -7.77 -7.72
C ASN A 119 9.06 -7.43 -6.65
N VAL A 120 8.56 -7.14 -5.45
CA VAL A 120 9.36 -6.90 -4.24
C VAL A 120 8.69 -7.63 -3.09
N GLN A 121 9.47 -8.33 -2.29
CA GLN A 121 9.04 -8.93 -1.03
C GLN A 121 10.03 -8.52 0.06
N SER A 122 9.53 -8.14 1.22
CA SER A 122 10.34 -7.80 2.38
C SER A 122 9.71 -8.33 3.64
N SER A 123 10.51 -8.94 4.50
CA SER A 123 10.10 -9.32 5.85
C SER A 123 11.11 -8.79 6.85
N GLY A 124 10.65 -8.50 8.07
CA GLY A 124 11.54 -8.06 9.12
C GLY A 124 10.93 -8.17 10.49
N SER A 125 11.81 -8.20 11.48
CA SER A 125 11.49 -8.27 12.89
C SER A 125 12.33 -7.27 13.68
N ALA A 126 11.81 -6.87 14.83
CA ALA A 126 12.53 -6.11 15.83
C ALA A 126 12.13 -6.61 17.22
N THR A 127 13.08 -6.69 18.13
CA THR A 127 12.84 -6.95 19.55
C THR A 127 13.53 -5.89 20.37
N ARG A 128 12.95 -5.57 21.52
CA ARG A 128 13.57 -4.82 22.61
C ARG A 128 13.32 -5.59 23.90
N ASP A 129 14.35 -5.88 24.68
CA ASP A 129 14.15 -6.48 26.00
C ASP A 129 13.76 -5.42 27.06
N ALA A 130 13.62 -5.84 28.31
CA ALA A 130 13.26 -4.95 29.42
C ALA A 130 14.39 -3.95 29.75
N ASP A 131 15.64 -4.31 29.49
CA ASP A 131 16.83 -3.47 29.72
C ASP A 131 17.07 -2.46 28.59
N GLY A 132 16.34 -2.60 27.48
CA GLY A 132 16.40 -1.70 26.33
C GLY A 132 17.33 -2.15 25.20
N ASN A 133 17.89 -3.36 25.27
CA ASN A 133 18.69 -3.92 24.18
C ASN A 133 17.81 -4.26 22.99
N VAL A 134 18.23 -3.83 21.81
CA VAL A 134 17.45 -3.90 20.57
C VAL A 134 18.12 -4.84 19.59
N ASN A 135 17.33 -5.74 19.02
CA ASN A 135 17.75 -6.61 17.94
C ASN A 135 16.78 -6.44 16.76
N GLN A 136 17.28 -6.25 15.55
CA GLN A 136 16.45 -6.07 14.36
C GLN A 136 17.03 -6.80 13.16
N ALA A 137 16.14 -7.30 12.30
CA ALA A 137 16.51 -7.89 11.03
C ALA A 137 15.48 -7.55 9.96
N ARG A 138 15.94 -7.35 8.73
CA ARG A 138 15.11 -7.21 7.55
C ARG A 138 15.77 -7.91 6.37
N SER A 139 15.00 -8.71 5.65
CA SER A 139 15.36 -9.26 4.35
C SER A 139 14.45 -8.68 3.28
N THR A 140 15.00 -8.34 2.14
CA THR A 140 14.26 -7.82 0.99
C THR A 140 14.77 -8.47 -0.28
N THR A 141 13.85 -9.00 -1.07
CA THR A 141 14.11 -9.48 -2.43
C THR A 141 13.32 -8.63 -3.40
N ALA A 142 13.96 -8.21 -4.49
CA ALA A 142 13.29 -7.57 -5.62
C ALA A 142 13.68 -8.28 -6.91
N THR A 143 12.72 -8.57 -7.77
CA THR A 143 12.92 -9.29 -9.03
C THR A 143 12.39 -8.47 -10.18
N SER A 144 13.21 -8.28 -11.22
CA SER A 144 12.82 -7.65 -12.46
C SER A 144 12.02 -8.61 -13.34
N ALA A 145 10.86 -8.18 -13.83
CA ALA A 145 10.08 -8.96 -14.79
C ALA A 145 10.71 -8.98 -16.18
N SER A 146 11.47 -7.94 -16.56
CA SER A 146 12.05 -7.83 -17.91
C SER A 146 13.31 -8.67 -18.10
N THR A 147 14.10 -8.86 -17.03
CA THR A 147 15.38 -9.57 -17.09
C THR A 147 15.41 -10.86 -16.27
N GLY A 148 14.46 -11.06 -15.35
CA GLY A 148 14.51 -12.14 -14.37
C GLY A 148 15.59 -11.96 -13.29
N ASN A 149 16.40 -10.90 -13.37
CA ASN A 149 17.43 -10.63 -12.37
C ASN A 149 16.78 -10.25 -11.04
N SER A 150 17.41 -10.64 -9.95
CA SER A 150 16.97 -10.29 -8.60
C SER A 150 18.08 -9.69 -7.76
N VAL A 151 17.69 -8.89 -6.77
CA VAL A 151 18.56 -8.41 -5.70
C VAL A 151 17.98 -8.87 -4.38
N GLN A 152 18.82 -9.47 -3.54
CA GLN A 152 18.51 -9.83 -2.18
C GLN A 152 19.38 -9.00 -1.24
N SER A 153 18.76 -8.27 -0.33
CA SER A 153 19.46 -7.49 0.69
C SER A 153 18.96 -7.85 2.08
N SER A 154 19.91 -8.10 2.98
CA SER A 154 19.62 -8.23 4.41
C SER A 154 20.28 -7.11 5.20
N THR A 155 19.56 -6.56 6.17
CA THR A 155 20.07 -5.62 7.16
C THR A 155 19.77 -6.18 8.54
N SER A 156 20.75 -6.12 9.43
CA SER A 156 20.57 -6.42 10.85
C SER A 156 21.11 -5.30 11.71
N TYR A 157 20.55 -5.18 12.90
CA TYR A 157 21.04 -4.30 13.95
C TYR A 157 20.98 -5.04 15.27
N ASN A 158 22.01 -4.86 16.08
CA ASN A 158 22.08 -5.34 17.45
C ASN A 158 22.70 -4.23 18.32
N SER A 159 22.24 -4.04 19.55
CA SER A 159 22.75 -3.00 20.46
C SER A 159 24.25 -3.09 20.72
N ASP A 160 24.83 -4.28 20.71
CA ASP A 160 26.25 -4.52 21.00
C ASP A 160 27.13 -4.33 19.76
N THR A 161 26.68 -4.83 18.62
CA THR A 161 27.50 -4.89 17.39
C THR A 161 27.16 -3.82 16.35
N GLY A 162 26.10 -3.05 16.58
CA GLY A 162 25.61 -2.05 15.64
C GLY A 162 24.94 -2.64 14.39
N ARG A 163 24.95 -1.88 13.29
CA ARG A 163 24.25 -2.21 12.05
C ARG A 163 25.15 -2.94 11.06
N THR A 164 24.64 -4.02 10.46
CA THR A 164 25.26 -4.72 9.34
C THR A 164 24.30 -4.79 8.15
N ARG A 165 24.84 -4.81 6.93
CA ARG A 165 24.07 -4.94 5.70
C ARG A 165 24.83 -5.76 4.67
N SER A 166 24.14 -6.71 4.05
CA SER A 166 24.63 -7.47 2.90
C SER A 166 23.66 -7.33 1.71
N THR A 167 24.21 -7.40 0.50
CA THR A 167 23.44 -7.34 -0.74
C THR A 167 24.07 -8.27 -1.76
N THR A 168 23.26 -9.11 -2.39
CA THR A 168 23.67 -10.05 -3.43
C THR A 168 22.69 -9.96 -4.58
N CYS A 169 23.20 -9.97 -5.81
CA CYS A 169 22.39 -9.93 -7.01
C CYS A 169 22.51 -11.24 -7.78
N TYR A 170 21.42 -11.68 -8.37
CA TYR A 170 21.33 -12.91 -9.13
C TYR A 170 20.79 -12.62 -10.54
N ASN A 171 21.26 -13.37 -11.52
CA ASN A 171 20.61 -13.40 -12.82
C ASN A 171 19.36 -14.30 -12.81
N ALA A 172 18.65 -14.40 -13.94
CA ALA A 172 17.46 -15.23 -14.08
C ALA A 172 17.70 -16.73 -13.84
N SER A 173 18.93 -17.23 -14.00
CA SER A 173 19.28 -18.64 -13.73
C SER A 173 19.72 -18.89 -12.28
N GLY A 174 19.70 -17.87 -11.42
CA GLY A 174 20.09 -17.97 -10.01
C GLY A 174 21.61 -17.88 -9.76
N ALA A 175 22.42 -17.57 -10.78
CA ALA A 175 23.85 -17.36 -10.61
C ALA A 175 24.12 -15.96 -10.04
N VAL A 176 25.07 -15.87 -9.11
CA VAL A 176 25.49 -14.60 -8.52
C VAL A 176 26.13 -13.71 -9.59
N ILE A 177 25.67 -12.46 -9.66
CA ILE A 177 26.19 -11.42 -10.54
C ILE A 177 26.56 -10.18 -9.75
N ALA A 178 27.37 -9.31 -10.35
CA ALA A 178 27.62 -7.99 -9.79
C ALA A 178 26.30 -7.22 -9.63
N CYS A 179 26.08 -6.65 -8.46
CA CYS A 179 25.04 -5.65 -8.27
C CYS A 179 25.43 -4.38 -9.02
N ARG A 180 24.63 -3.99 -10.00
CA ARG A 180 24.84 -2.82 -10.85
C ARG A 180 23.60 -1.95 -10.85
#